data_AF-A0A8F7U636-F1
#
_entry.id   AF-A0A8F7U636-F1
#
_cell.length_a   1.000
_cell.length_b   1.000
_cell.length_c   1.000
_cell.angle_alpha   90.00
_cell.angle_beta   90.00
_cell.angle_gamma   90.00
#
_symmetry.space_group_name_H-M   'P 1'
#
loop_
_entity.id
_entity.type
_entity.pdbx_description
1 polymer ?
#
loop_
_entity_poly.entity_id
_entity_poly.type
_entity_poly.pdbx_seq_one_letter_code
_entity_poly.pdbx_strand_id
1 'polypeptide(L)' 'MTTQLLLFCICVPDNGVFSRTSLQSDVCCLYDSTALKELVSQRLPHPISREVITGAHIIPKEQCHFDPEKGTFIHSASE' A
#
# COMPACT_ATOMS: atom_id res chain seq x y z
N MET A 1 -4.21 -13.71 18.81
CA MET A 1 -4.37 -13.31 17.40
C MET A 1 -4.08 -11.82 17.21
N THR A 2 -3.09 -11.26 17.92
CA THR A 2 -2.87 -9.80 18.01
C THR A 2 -1.45 -9.39 17.61
N THR A 3 -0.59 -10.36 17.33
CA THR A 3 0.84 -10.14 17.03
C THR A 3 1.12 -9.90 15.54
N GLN A 4 0.10 -10.02 14.67
CA GLN A 4 0.26 -9.98 13.22
C GLN A 4 -0.08 -8.60 12.59
N LEU A 5 -0.13 -7.55 13.42
CA LEU A 5 -0.29 -6.16 12.97
C LEU A 5 1.01 -5.36 13.02
N LEU A 6 2.10 -5.93 13.57
CA LEU A 6 3.42 -5.28 13.66
C LEU A 6 4.34 -5.56 12.46
N LEU A 7 3.86 -6.28 11.44
CA LEU A 7 4.73 -7.01 10.51
C LEU A 7 4.30 -6.97 9.04
N PHE A 8 3.62 -5.92 8.60
CA PHE A 8 3.32 -5.76 7.17
C PHE A 8 4.57 -5.47 6.30
N CYS A 9 5.77 -5.35 6.90
CA CYS A 9 6.97 -4.84 6.23
C CYS A 9 8.30 -5.49 6.69
N ILE A 10 8.35 -6.79 7.03
CA ILE A 10 9.64 -7.46 7.35
C ILE A 10 10.04 -8.55 6.34
N CYS A 11 9.19 -8.83 5.35
CA CYS A 11 9.51 -9.74 4.27
C CYS A 11 9.23 -9.07 2.93
N VAL A 12 10.05 -9.35 1.93
CA VAL A 12 9.72 -9.06 0.53
C VAL A 12 8.60 -10.01 0.14
N PRO A 13 7.40 -9.53 -0.24
CA PRO A 13 6.30 -10.42 -0.61
C PRO A 13 6.60 -11.10 -1.95
N ASP A 14 6.25 -12.38 -2.07
CA ASP A 14 6.30 -13.09 -3.36
C ASP A 14 5.38 -12.44 -4.41
N ASN A 15 4.21 -11.96 -3.96
CA ASN A 15 3.22 -11.26 -4.78
C ASN A 15 2.83 -9.94 -4.14
N GLY A 16 3.42 -8.85 -4.65
CA GLY A 16 3.23 -7.50 -4.13
C GLY A 16 2.21 -6.68 -4.92
N VAL A 17 1.52 -5.78 -4.21
CA VAL A 17 0.62 -4.75 -4.79
C VAL A 17 1.03 -3.39 -4.25
N PHE A 18 1.14 -2.39 -5.12
CA PHE A 18 1.32 -1.01 -4.70
C PHE A 18 0.00 -0.39 -4.28
N SER A 19 0.01 0.27 -3.13
CA SER A 19 -1.12 1.04 -2.62
C SER A 19 -0.65 2.40 -2.11
N ARG A 20 -1.39 3.47 -2.41
CA ARG A 20 -1.18 4.79 -1.81
C ARG A 20 -1.38 4.72 -0.30
N THR A 21 -0.61 5.52 0.42
CA THR A 21 -0.68 5.60 1.89
C THR A 21 -1.94 6.31 2.37
N SER A 22 -2.49 7.22 1.56
CA SER A 22 -3.83 7.80 1.66
C SER A 22 -4.28 8.29 0.27
N LEU A 23 -5.56 8.63 0.12
CA LEU A 23 -6.07 9.22 -1.13
C LEU A 23 -5.50 10.61 -1.45
N GLN A 24 -4.94 11.30 -0.46
CA GLN A 24 -4.34 12.64 -0.57
C GLN A 24 -2.80 12.60 -0.64
N SER A 25 -2.20 11.40 -0.58
CA SER A 25 -0.76 11.24 -0.64
C SER A 25 -0.35 10.60 -1.95
N ASP A 26 0.73 11.12 -2.52
CA ASP A 26 1.38 10.49 -3.67
C ASP A 26 2.33 9.38 -3.22
N VAL A 27 2.54 9.16 -1.92
CA VAL A 27 3.40 8.06 -1.45
C VAL A 27 2.67 6.73 -1.60
N CYS A 28 3.30 5.76 -2.24
CA CYS A 28 2.83 4.37 -2.25
C CYS A 28 3.71 3.46 -1.39
N CYS A 29 3.13 2.36 -0.94
CA CYS A 29 3.83 1.27 -0.27
C CYS A 29 3.53 -0.06 -0.97
N LEU A 30 4.48 -0.98 -0.89
CA LEU A 30 4.33 -2.35 -1.36
C LEU A 30 3.69 -3.19 -0.25
N TYR A 31 2.57 -3.84 -0.56
CA TYR A 31 1.88 -4.75 0.34
C TYR A 31 1.88 -6.16 -0.22
N ASP A 32 1.90 -7.15 0.67
CA ASP A 32 1.53 -8.51 0.28
C ASP A 32 0.06 -8.54 -0.19
N SER A 33 -0.16 -9.13 -1.37
CA SER A 33 -1.48 -9.16 -2.00
C SER A 33 -2.54 -9.91 -1.17
N THR A 34 -2.15 -11.00 -0.50
CA THR A 34 -3.05 -11.78 0.37
C THR A 34 -3.41 -10.98 1.61
N ALA A 35 -2.42 -10.37 2.24
CA ALA A 35 -2.62 -9.60 3.46
C ALA A 35 -3.49 -8.35 3.19
N LEU A 36 -3.29 -7.66 2.07
CA LEU A 36 -4.14 -6.54 1.66
C LEU A 36 -5.58 -6.99 1.36
N LYS A 37 -5.75 -8.14 0.70
CA LYS A 37 -7.07 -8.72 0.44
C LYS A 37 -7.80 -9.05 1.74
N GLU A 38 -7.11 -9.55 2.76
CA GLU A 38 -7.69 -9.79 4.08
C GLU A 38 -8.17 -8.50 4.75
N LEU A 39 -7.37 -7.43 4.70
CA LEU A 39 -7.77 -6.11 5.23
C LEU A 39 -9.07 -5.63 4.56
N VAL A 40 -9.14 -5.72 3.24
CA VAL A 40 -10.34 -5.33 2.47
C VAL A 40 -11.54 -6.22 2.82
N SER A 41 -11.35 -7.54 2.88
CA SER A 41 -12.41 -8.52 3.12
C SER A 41 -13.01 -8.38 4.52
N GLN A 42 -12.17 -8.08 5.52
CA GLN A 42 -12.58 -7.85 6.91
C GLN A 42 -13.02 -6.40 7.17
N ARG A 43 -13.02 -5.53 6.14
CA ARG A 43 -13.32 -4.09 6.24
C ARG A 43 -12.47 -3.38 7.29
N LEU A 44 -11.22 -3.82 7.43
CA LEU A 44 -10.27 -3.18 8.31
C LEU A 44 -9.78 -1.86 7.67
N PRO A 45 -9.55 -0.82 8.47
CA PRO A 45 -9.09 0.46 7.95
C PRO A 45 -7.67 0.34 7.40
N HIS A 46 -7.31 1.23 6.48
CA HIS A 46 -5.97 1.32 5.92
C HIS A 46 -4.93 1.44 7.05
N PRO A 47 -3.82 0.67 7.04
CA PRO A 47 -2.89 0.60 8.19
C PRO A 47 -2.25 1.94 8.55
N ILE A 48 -2.09 2.84 7.58
CA ILE A 48 -1.47 4.17 7.76
C ILE A 48 -2.54 5.25 7.94
N SER A 49 -3.26 5.62 6.85
CA SER A 49 -4.27 6.69 6.86
C SER A 49 -5.53 6.42 7.69
N ARG A 50 -5.81 5.15 8.05
CA ARG A 50 -7.08 4.72 8.66
C ARG A 50 -8.32 4.89 7.79
N GLU A 51 -8.15 5.26 6.51
CA GLU A 51 -9.25 5.38 5.52
C GLU A 51 -9.85 4.01 5.19
N VAL A 52 -11.06 4.01 4.61
CA VAL A 52 -11.61 2.78 4.00
C VAL A 52 -10.77 2.44 2.77
N ILE A 53 -10.22 1.22 2.72
CA ILE A 53 -9.44 0.75 1.57
C ILE A 53 -10.39 0.57 0.38
N THR A 54 -10.11 1.27 -0.71
CA THR A 54 -10.87 1.23 -1.96
C THR A 54 -9.94 1.00 -3.15
N GLY A 55 -10.49 0.70 -4.32
CA GLY A 55 -9.70 0.56 -5.55
C GLY A 55 -8.87 1.81 -5.89
N ALA A 56 -9.28 3.00 -5.44
CA ALA A 56 -8.53 4.24 -5.63
C ALA A 56 -7.21 4.30 -4.84
N HIS A 57 -7.01 3.43 -3.86
CA HIS A 57 -5.73 3.28 -3.18
C HIS A 57 -4.77 2.42 -4.00
N ILE A 58 -5.28 1.48 -4.82
CA ILE A 58 -4.45 0.51 -5.54
C ILE A 58 -3.86 1.13 -6.80
N ILE A 59 -2.55 1.05 -6.94
CA ILE A 59 -1.80 1.70 -8.03
C ILE A 59 -1.13 0.64 -8.91
N PRO A 60 -1.24 0.75 -10.25
CA PRO A 60 -0.46 -0.09 -11.16
C PRO A 60 1.04 0.06 -10.91
N LYS A 61 1.82 -1.02 -11.06
CA LYS A 61 3.27 -0.96 -10.81
C LYS A 61 3.98 0.07 -11.68
N GLU A 62 3.47 0.34 -12.87
CA GLU A 62 4.01 1.31 -13.83
C GLU A 62 3.81 2.77 -13.37
N GLN A 63 2.86 3.00 -12.45
CA GLN A 63 2.51 4.34 -11.95
C GLN A 63 3.14 4.65 -10.59
N CYS A 64 3.83 3.71 -9.95
CA CYS A 64 4.54 3.98 -8.70
C CYS A 64 6.03 3.68 -8.85
N HIS A 65 6.86 4.71 -8.68
CA HIS A 65 8.31 4.64 -8.93
C HIS A 65 9.09 5.10 -7.70
N PHE A 66 10.31 4.59 -7.53
CA PHE A 66 11.17 5.01 -6.42
C PHE A 66 11.77 6.39 -6.72
N ASP A 67 11.49 7.36 -5.85
CA ASP A 67 12.09 8.69 -5.85
C ASP A 67 13.35 8.66 -4.96
N PRO A 68 14.57 8.74 -5.54
CA PRO A 68 15.81 8.65 -4.76
C PRO A 68 16.08 9.86 -3.88
N GLU A 69 15.52 11.04 -4.20
CA GLU A 69 15.68 12.24 -3.38
C GLU A 69 14.82 12.16 -2.12
N LYS A 70 13.61 11.59 -2.24
CA LYS A 70 12.69 11.39 -1.12
C LYS A 70 12.90 10.07 -0.38
N GLY A 71 13.61 9.11 -0.98
CA GLY A 71 13.83 7.78 -0.42
C GLY A 71 12.54 6.97 -0.26
N THR A 72 11.54 7.19 -1.13
CA THR A 72 10.23 6.54 -1.04
C THR A 72 9.63 6.30 -2.42
N PHE A 73 8.62 5.43 -2.51
CA PHE A 73 7.87 5.21 -3.75
C PHE A 73 6.78 6.26 -3.90
N ILE A 74 6.73 6.91 -5.07
CA ILE A 74 5.82 8.00 -5.39
C ILE A 74 4.95 7.61 -6.60
N HIS A 75 3.66 7.93 -6.51
CA HIS A 75 2.68 7.83 -7.57
C HIS A 75 2.90 8.98 -8.55
N SER A 76 3.27 8.66 -9.79
CA SER A 76 3.15 9.57 -10.93
C SER A 76 1.75 9.38 -11.50
N ALA A 77 0.84 10.33 -11.24
CA ALA A 77 -0.35 10.43 -12.07
C ALA A 77 0.10 10.59 -13.52
N SER A 78 -0.36 9.71 -14.41
CA SER A 78 -0.20 9.94 -15.85
C SER A 78 -0.92 11.25 -16.18
N GLU A 79 -0.19 12.25 -16.69
CA GLU A 79 -0.79 13.47 -17.25
C GLU A 79 -1.83 13.17 -18.34
#